data_AF-A0A3A9C8E4-F1
#
_entry.id   AF-A0A3A9C8E4-F1
#
_cell.length_a   1.000
_cell.length_b   1.000
_cell.length_c   1.000
_cell.angle_alpha   90.00
_cell.angle_beta   90.00
_cell.angle_gamma   90.00
#
_symmetry.space_group_name_H-M   'P 1'
#
loop_
_entity.id
_entity.type
_entity.pdbx_description
1 polymer ?
#
loop_
_entity_poly.entity_id
_entity_poly.type
_entity_poly.pdbx_seq_one_letter_code
_entity_poly.pdbx_strand_id
1 'polypeptide(L)'
;MKKNIDILEHILTYCEDIEAALERFGREKDIFDTDRDYRNSVCMSLLQIGELTGHLTEDFRERTKDSVYWPAIKGMRNLFAHNYGAVDVGLVWETAISDIPFLREFCERTIQSFRFPEQEKEQSSGVECGRENLLK
;
A
#
# COMPACT_ATOMS: atom_id res chain seq x y z
N MET A 1 -2.33 -18.64 4.78
CA MET A 1 -3.18 -17.46 5.06
C MET A 1 -2.55 -16.61 6.16
N LYS A 2 -2.43 -17.09 7.41
CA LYS A 2 -1.76 -16.36 8.52
C LYS A 2 -0.40 -15.75 8.15
N LYS A 3 0.52 -16.53 7.56
CA LYS A 3 1.82 -16.03 7.09
C LYS A 3 1.73 -14.77 6.21
N ASN A 4 0.78 -14.70 5.29
CA ASN A 4 0.66 -13.54 4.41
C ASN A 4 0.16 -12.32 5.19
N ILE A 5 -0.72 -12.52 6.17
CA ILE A 5 -1.20 -11.46 7.05
C ILE A 5 -0.05 -10.90 7.90
N ASP A 6 0.77 -11.78 8.49
CA ASP A 6 1.96 -11.33 9.23
C ASP A 6 2.91 -10.51 8.32
N ILE A 7 3.04 -10.88 7.04
CA ILE A 7 3.80 -10.09 6.05
C ILE A 7 3.14 -8.75 5.75
N LEU A 8 1.81 -8.71 5.57
CA LEU A 8 1.07 -7.47 5.33
C LEU A 8 1.16 -6.52 6.52
N GLU A 9 1.17 -7.02 7.75
CA GLU A 9 1.36 -6.20 8.95
C GLU A 9 2.72 -5.49 8.92
N HIS A 10 3.79 -6.17 8.52
CA HIS A 10 5.09 -5.52 8.34
C HIS A 10 5.11 -4.54 7.16
N ILE A 11 4.46 -4.88 6.04
CA ILE A 11 4.33 -3.94 4.90
C ILE A 11 3.58 -2.67 5.34
N LEU A 12 2.51 -2.83 6.13
CA LEU A 12 1.73 -1.73 6.67
C LEU A 12 2.59 -0.82 7.54
N THR A 13 3.41 -1.37 8.45
CA THR A 13 4.36 -0.58 9.25
C THR A 13 5.27 0.28 8.37
N TYR A 14 5.81 -0.25 7.28
CA TYR A 14 6.65 0.56 6.38
C TYR A 14 5.86 1.59 5.57
N CYS A 15 4.58 1.34 5.28
CA CYS A 15 3.70 2.37 4.69
C CYS A 15 3.46 3.51 5.69
N GLU A 16 3.24 3.18 6.96
CA GLU A 16 3.09 4.16 8.05
C GLU A 16 4.38 4.94 8.30
N ASP A 17 5.55 4.31 8.20
CA ASP A 17 6.85 5.00 8.30
C ASP A 17 7.04 6.04 7.17
N ILE A 18 6.59 5.73 5.96
CA ILE A 18 6.61 6.68 4.83
C ILE A 18 5.66 7.85 5.10
N GLU A 19 4.45 7.57 5.58
CA GLU A 19 3.49 8.60 5.96
C GLU A 19 4.03 9.51 7.08
N ALA A 20 4.62 8.93 8.13
CA ALA A 20 5.26 9.68 9.21
C ALA A 20 6.42 10.55 8.71
N ALA A 21 7.19 10.09 7.72
CA ALA A 21 8.21 10.92 7.07
C ALA A 21 7.58 12.09 6.30
N LEU A 22 6.51 11.85 5.54
CA LEU A 22 5.75 12.91 4.85
C LEU A 22 5.19 13.97 5.82
N GLU A 23 4.66 13.55 6.97
CA GLU A 23 4.18 14.46 8.00
C GLU A 23 5.31 15.25 8.68
N ARG A 24 6.45 14.58 8.94
CA ARG A 24 7.59 15.18 9.63
C ARG A 24 8.33 16.21 8.78
N PHE A 25 8.62 15.88 7.53
CA PHE A 25 9.44 16.72 6.65
C PHE A 25 8.61 17.66 5.77
N GLY A 26 7.31 17.38 5.62
CA GLY A 26 6.40 18.14 4.76
C GLY A 26 6.17 17.48 3.41
N ARG A 27 5.03 17.80 2.80
CA ARG A 27 4.57 17.21 1.52
C ARG A 27 4.96 18.05 0.31
N GLU A 28 6.14 18.66 0.37
CA GLU A 28 6.66 19.55 -0.67
C GLU A 28 7.79 18.86 -1.43
N LYS A 29 7.62 18.70 -2.74
CA LYS A 29 8.59 17.99 -3.58
C LYS A 29 9.99 18.62 -3.52
N ASP A 30 10.08 19.94 -3.45
CA ASP A 30 11.37 20.65 -3.39
C ASP A 30 12.16 20.32 -2.11
N ILE A 31 11.47 20.11 -0.98
CA ILE A 31 12.09 19.63 0.27
C ILE A 31 12.59 18.21 0.06
N PHE A 32 11.77 17.33 -0.50
CA PHE A 32 12.18 15.95 -0.79
C PHE A 32 13.37 15.87 -1.76
N ASP A 33 13.42 16.71 -2.79
CA ASP A 33 14.50 16.74 -3.78
C ASP A 33 15.84 17.22 -3.19
N THR A 34 15.82 18.00 -2.11
CA THR A 34 17.02 18.59 -1.50
C THR A 34 17.46 17.89 -0.21
N ASP A 35 16.52 17.38 0.59
CA ASP A 35 16.80 16.71 1.86
C ASP A 35 17.16 15.23 1.66
N ARG A 36 18.41 14.89 1.94
CA ARG A 36 18.93 13.53 1.78
C ARG A 36 18.36 12.55 2.82
N ASP A 37 18.15 12.99 4.05
CA ASP A 37 17.68 12.12 5.11
C ASP A 37 16.22 11.76 4.89
N TYR A 38 15.42 12.71 4.40
CA TYR A 38 14.05 12.45 3.98
C TYR A 38 14.00 11.40 2.85
N ARG A 39 14.78 11.58 1.78
CA ARG A 39 14.85 10.57 0.70
C ARG A 39 15.29 9.21 1.20
N ASN A 40 16.35 9.17 2.02
CA ASN A 40 16.86 7.91 2.54
C ASN A 40 15.80 7.18 3.38
N SER A 41 15.05 7.91 4.21
CA SER A 41 13.96 7.35 5.01
C SER A 41 12.90 6.67 4.13
N VAL A 42 12.42 7.39 3.11
CA VAL A 42 11.39 6.85 2.19
C VAL A 42 11.94 5.69 1.37
N CYS A 43 13.14 5.83 0.79
CA CYS A 43 13.78 4.76 0.00
C CYS A 43 13.99 3.48 0.81
N MET A 44 14.37 3.59 2.09
CA MET A 44 14.55 2.42 2.94
C MET A 44 13.24 1.68 3.15
N SER A 45 12.15 2.38 3.48
CA SER A 45 10.83 1.76 3.62
C SER A 45 10.35 1.12 2.33
N LEU A 46 10.50 1.79 1.18
CA LEU A 46 10.13 1.23 -0.13
C LEU A 46 10.91 -0.05 -0.46
N LEU A 47 12.21 -0.10 -0.13
CA LEU A 47 13.03 -1.28 -0.32
C LEU A 47 12.56 -2.46 0.55
N GLN A 48 12.19 -2.20 1.81
CA GLN A 48 11.67 -3.23 2.71
C GLN A 48 10.29 -3.74 2.25
N ILE A 49 9.41 -2.85 1.79
CA ILE A 49 8.12 -3.22 1.18
C ILE A 49 8.37 -4.17 -0.01
N GLY A 50 9.25 -3.78 -0.94
CA GLY A 50 9.58 -4.61 -2.10
C GLY A 50 10.13 -6.00 -1.72
N GLU A 51 11.00 -6.09 -0.72
CA GLU A 51 11.51 -7.36 -0.21
C GLU A 51 10.40 -8.24 0.37
N LEU A 52 9.55 -7.67 1.24
CA LEU A 52 8.46 -8.38 1.89
C LEU A 52 7.43 -8.91 0.88
N THR A 53 7.13 -8.16 -0.19
CA THR A 53 6.23 -8.67 -1.23
C THR A 53 6.75 -9.94 -1.92
N GLY A 54 8.08 -10.13 -1.98
CA GLY A 54 8.70 -11.35 -2.48
C GLY A 54 8.38 -12.59 -1.63
N HIS A 55 8.00 -12.40 -0.37
CA HIS A 55 7.67 -13.47 0.57
C HIS A 55 6.18 -13.85 0.58
N LEU A 56 5.33 -13.07 -0.09
CA LEU A 56 3.91 -13.40 -0.28
C LEU A 56 3.78 -14.65 -1.16
N THR A 57 2.94 -15.59 -0.72
CA THR A 57 2.67 -16.82 -1.49
C THR A 57 2.06 -16.51 -2.85
N GLU A 58 2.37 -17.31 -3.87
CA GLU A 58 1.82 -17.15 -5.23
C GLU A 58 0.30 -17.08 -5.23
N ASP A 59 -0.37 -18.03 -4.56
CA ASP A 59 -1.83 -18.06 -4.44
C ASP A 59 -2.44 -16.77 -3.86
N PHE A 60 -1.73 -16.09 -2.97
CA PHE A 60 -2.20 -14.82 -2.40
C PHE A 60 -2.07 -13.70 -3.42
N ARG A 61 -0.92 -13.62 -4.10
CA ARG A 61 -0.68 -12.63 -5.15
C ARG A 61 -1.69 -12.79 -6.29
N GLU A 62 -1.96 -14.02 -6.71
CA GLU A 62 -2.93 -14.32 -7.76
C GLU A 62 -4.36 -13.91 -7.37
N ARG A 63 -4.81 -14.22 -6.14
CA ARG A 63 -6.16 -13.85 -5.67
C ARG A 63 -6.36 -12.35 -5.46
N THR A 64 -5.29 -11.58 -5.31
CA THR A 64 -5.34 -10.15 -4.98
C THR A 64 -4.82 -9.25 -6.09
N LYS A 65 -4.49 -9.82 -7.26
CA LYS A 65 -3.88 -9.13 -8.39
C LYS A 65 -4.74 -8.00 -8.98
N ASP A 66 -6.06 -8.10 -8.83
CA ASP A 66 -7.01 -7.09 -9.30
C ASP A 66 -7.04 -5.85 -8.39
N SER A 67 -6.55 -5.99 -7.14
CA SER A 67 -6.42 -4.89 -6.20
C SER A 67 -4.99 -4.32 -6.15
N VAL A 68 -3.97 -5.18 -6.29
CA VAL A 68 -2.56 -4.77 -6.18
C VAL A 68 -1.72 -5.45 -7.26
N TYR A 69 -0.99 -4.64 -8.04
CA TYR A 69 -0.05 -5.14 -9.03
C TYR A 69 1.32 -5.47 -8.41
N TRP A 70 1.40 -6.64 -7.77
CA TRP A 70 2.61 -7.13 -7.05
C TRP A 70 3.91 -7.13 -7.85
N PRO A 71 3.93 -7.44 -9.17
CA PRO A 71 5.16 -7.39 -9.96
C PRO A 71 5.83 -6.02 -9.96
N ALA A 72 5.05 -4.93 -10.00
CA ALA A 72 5.61 -3.58 -9.91
C ALA A 72 6.24 -3.32 -8.54
N ILE A 73 5.56 -3.71 -7.45
CA ILE A 73 6.07 -3.50 -6.08
C ILE A 73 7.36 -4.30 -5.86
N LYS A 74 7.42 -5.54 -6.33
CA LYS A 74 8.64 -6.35 -6.29
C LYS A 74 9.76 -5.72 -7.13
N GLY A 75 9.41 -5.14 -8.28
CA GLY A 75 10.34 -4.42 -9.16
C GLY A 75 10.97 -3.19 -8.49
N MET A 76 10.27 -2.53 -7.56
CA MET A 76 10.81 -1.37 -6.84
C MET A 76 12.10 -1.69 -6.09
N ARG A 77 12.18 -2.83 -5.40
CA ARG A 77 13.42 -3.27 -4.73
C ARG A 77 14.60 -3.28 -5.71
N ASN A 78 14.39 -3.75 -6.94
CA ASN A 78 15.45 -3.84 -7.94
C ASN A 78 15.86 -2.45 -8.47
N LEU A 79 14.90 -1.54 -8.61
CA LEU A 79 15.16 -0.15 -8.98
C LEU A 79 16.09 0.52 -7.95
N PHE A 80 15.80 0.35 -6.66
CA PHE A 80 16.58 0.94 -5.58
C PHE A 80 17.93 0.24 -5.34
N ALA A 81 17.98 -1.09 -5.42
CA ALA A 81 19.19 -1.85 -5.13
C ALA A 81 20.26 -1.76 -6.23
N HIS A 82 19.86 -1.65 -7.51
CA HIS A 82 20.80 -1.63 -8.63
C HIS A 82 21.16 -0.21 -9.10
N ASN A 83 20.29 0.78 -8.90
CA ASN A 83 20.54 2.17 -9.33
C ASN A 83 20.86 3.11 -8.16
N TYR A 84 21.50 2.64 -7.08
CA TYR A 84 21.77 3.46 -5.88
C TYR A 84 22.50 4.81 -6.16
N GLY A 85 23.16 4.96 -7.32
CA GLY A 85 23.75 6.21 -7.79
C GLY A 85 22.90 7.08 -8.75
N ALA A 86 21.77 6.57 -9.24
CA ALA A 86 20.88 7.21 -10.23
C ALA A 86 19.40 6.87 -9.98
N VAL A 87 19.00 6.69 -8.71
CA VAL A 87 17.58 6.50 -8.34
C VAL A 87 16.81 7.72 -8.85
N ASP A 88 15.75 7.49 -9.62
CA ASP A 88 14.86 8.53 -10.07
C ASP A 88 14.07 9.07 -8.87
N VAL A 89 14.54 10.17 -8.30
CA VAL A 89 13.94 10.84 -7.14
C VAL A 89 12.48 11.21 -7.40
N GLY A 90 12.13 11.57 -8.63
CA GLY A 90 10.76 11.86 -9.03
C GLY A 90 9.87 10.63 -8.89
N LEU A 91 10.33 9.47 -9.34
CA LEU A 91 9.59 8.21 -9.16
C LEU A 91 9.44 7.83 -7.68
N VAL A 92 10.48 8.02 -6.86
CA VAL A 92 10.37 7.76 -5.41
C VAL A 92 9.29 8.61 -4.77
N TRP A 93 9.28 9.90 -5.11
CA TRP A 93 8.31 10.86 -4.63
C TRP A 93 6.89 10.45 -5.03
N GLU A 94 6.65 10.20 -6.33
CA GLU A 94 5.35 9.78 -6.84
C GLU A 94 4.86 8.50 -6.19
N THR A 95 5.72 7.50 -6.03
CA THR A 95 5.36 6.28 -5.32
C THR A 95 4.96 6.57 -3.87
N ALA A 96 5.72 7.41 -3.16
CA ALA A 96 5.46 7.71 -1.75
C ALA A 96 4.12 8.44 -1.53
N ILE A 97 3.75 9.37 -2.40
CA ILE A 97 2.51 10.16 -2.26
C ILE A 97 1.29 9.53 -2.94
N SER A 98 1.47 8.77 -4.00
CA SER A 98 0.37 8.23 -4.81
C SER A 98 0.15 6.74 -4.54
N ASP A 99 1.18 5.90 -4.66
CA ASP A 99 1.01 4.44 -4.61
C ASP A 99 0.92 3.89 -3.18
N ILE A 100 1.72 4.42 -2.26
CA ILE A 100 1.80 3.93 -0.88
C ILE A 100 0.48 4.08 -0.11
N PRO A 101 -0.29 5.17 -0.23
CA PRO A 101 -1.62 5.25 0.38
C PRO A 101 -2.57 4.12 -0.06
N PHE A 102 -2.55 3.74 -1.34
CA PHE A 102 -3.39 2.63 -1.83
C PHE A 102 -2.93 1.27 -1.27
N LEU A 103 -1.61 1.05 -1.21
CA LEU A 103 -1.07 -0.18 -0.62
C LEU A 103 -1.39 -0.27 0.87
N ARG A 104 -1.28 0.84 1.59
CA ARG A 104 -1.65 0.95 3.01
C ARG A 104 -3.11 0.56 3.22
N GLU A 105 -4.04 1.17 2.48
CA GLU A 105 -5.47 0.89 2.60
C GLU A 105 -5.77 -0.59 2.27
N PHE A 106 -5.13 -1.15 1.25
CA PHE A 106 -5.25 -2.57 0.93
C PHE A 106 -4.81 -3.46 2.10
N CYS A 107 -3.66 -3.16 2.71
CA CYS A 107 -3.14 -3.90 3.86
C CYS A 107 -4.11 -3.81 5.05
N GLU A 108 -4.54 -2.61 5.43
CA GLU A 108 -5.48 -2.37 6.52
C GLU A 108 -6.78 -3.17 6.33
N ARG A 109 -7.42 -3.04 5.17
CA ARG A 109 -8.66 -3.80 4.86
C ARG A 109 -8.43 -5.30 4.93
N THR A 110 -7.38 -5.81 4.27
CA THR A 110 -7.11 -7.26 4.22
C THR A 110 -6.81 -7.84 5.61
N ILE A 111 -6.05 -7.13 6.44
CA ILE A 111 -5.76 -7.51 7.82
C ILE A 111 -7.04 -7.50 8.66
N GLN A 112 -7.88 -6.46 8.49
CA GLN A 112 -9.15 -6.35 9.21
C GLN A 112 -10.11 -7.49 8.84
N SER A 113 -10.33 -7.75 7.56
CA SER A 113 -11.19 -8.85 7.09
C SER A 113 -10.71 -10.22 7.60
N PHE A 114 -9.39 -10.42 7.73
CA PHE A 114 -8.84 -11.64 8.32
C PHE A 114 -9.06 -11.76 9.83
N ARG A 115 -8.92 -10.64 10.57
CA ARG A 115 -9.08 -10.62 12.03
C ARG A 115 -10.56 -10.65 12.46
N PHE A 116 -11.46 -10.09 11.66
CA PHE A 116 -12.89 -9.95 11.96
C PHE A 116 -13.79 -10.39 10.80
N PRO A 117 -13.82 -11.70 10.47
CA PRO A 117 -14.54 -12.21 9.30
C PRO A 117 -16.07 -12.08 9.36
N GLU A 118 -16.66 -11.74 10.51
CA GLU A 118 -18.13 -11.71 10.70
C GLU A 118 -18.78 -10.34 10.40
N GLN A 119 -18.02 -9.27 10.16
CA GLN A 119 -18.55 -7.90 10.04
C GLN A 119 -18.86 -7.44 8.59
N GLU A 120 -18.48 -8.18 7.55
CA GLU A 120 -18.72 -7.78 6.15
C GLU A 120 -20.12 -8.14 5.61
N LYS A 121 -20.89 -8.98 6.32
CA LYS A 121 -22.21 -9.44 5.83
C LYS A 121 -23.34 -8.42 5.96
N GLU A 122 -23.18 -7.35 6.73
CA GLU A 122 -24.28 -6.42 7.04
C GLU A 122 -24.39 -5.21 6.11
N GLN A 123 -23.43 -4.99 5.18
CA GLN A 123 -23.47 -3.81 4.28
C GLN A 123 -24.01 -4.09 2.87
N SER A 124 -24.47 -5.31 2.56
CA SER A 124 -25.01 -5.69 1.24
C SER A 124 -26.55 -5.85 1.19
N SER A 125 -27.28 -5.74 2.30
CA SER A 125 -28.74 -5.94 2.34
C SER A 125 -29.58 -4.65 2.46
N GLY A 126 -28.99 -3.47 2.25
CA GLY A 126 -29.60 -2.18 2.53
C GLY A 126 -30.23 -1.40 1.36
N VAL A 127 -30.63 -2.03 0.25
CA VAL A 127 -31.40 -1.33 -0.81
C VAL A 127 -32.58 -2.19 -1.30
N GLU A 128 -33.58 -2.35 -0.44
CA GLU A 128 -34.97 -2.49 -0.88
C GLU A 128 -35.84 -1.61 0.03
N CYS A 129 -36.16 -0.41 -0.45
CA CYS A 129 -37.30 0.34 0.06
C CYS A 129 -38.14 0.78 -1.14
N GLY A 130 -39.36 0.25 -1.17
CA GLY A 130 -40.25 0.27 -2.31
C GLY A 130 -40.68 1.65 -2.79
N ARG A 131 -40.98 1.71 -4.07
CA ARG A 131 -42.03 2.60 -4.60
C ARG A 131 -43.03 1.74 -5.36
N GLU A 132 -43.98 1.20 -4.61
CA GLU A 132 -45.27 0.82 -5.17
C GLU A 132 -46.04 2.10 -5.54
N ASN A 133 -46.59 2.09 -6.76
CA ASN A 133 -47.85 2.70 -7.19
C ASN A 133 -48.24 4.10 -6.70
N LEU A 134 -48.20 5.07 -7.61
CA LEU A 134 -49.30 6.03 -7.74
C LEU A 134 -49.72 6.16 -9.21
N LEU A 135 -50.79 5.46 -9.55
CA LEU A 135 -51.70 5.83 -10.64
C LEU A 135 -52.57 7.00 -10.15
N LYS A 136 -52.36 8.20 -10.69
CA LYS A 136 -53.38 9.14 -11.17
C LYS A 136 -52.75 10.11 -12.16
#